data_AF-A0A0S8F5Z4-F1
#
_entry.id   AF-A0A0S8F5Z4-F1
#
_cell.length_a   1.000
_cell.length_b   1.000
_cell.length_c   1.000
_cell.angle_alpha   90.00
_cell.angle_beta   90.00
_cell.angle_gamma   90.00
#
_symmetry.space_group_name_H-M   'P 1'
#
loop_
_entity.id
_entity.type
_entity.pdbx_description
1 polymer ?
#
loop_
_entity_poly.entity_id
_entity_poly.type
_entity_poly.pdbx_seq_one_letter_code
_entity_poly.pdbx_strand_id
1 'polypeptide(L)'
;MPEATITAIHEKHSRGIPADDAQIVDFTRDLVRKHRVSAASMSALQQRFGDEQFIELTGTIGYYSMLAMTVNACELEASPGADPL
;
A
#
# COMPACT_ATOMS: atom_id res chain seq x y z
N MET A 1 -12.85 -6.10 2.56
CA MET A 1 -12.44 -4.73 2.91
C MET A 1 -13.63 -3.80 2.69
N PRO A 2 -13.91 -2.86 3.60
CA PRO A 2 -14.98 -1.88 3.42
C PRO A 2 -14.71 -0.95 2.22
N GLU A 3 -15.75 -0.58 1.48
CA GLU A 3 -15.65 0.37 0.35
C GLU A 3 -15.07 1.72 0.80
N ALA A 4 -15.44 2.18 2.00
CA ALA A 4 -14.90 3.39 2.61
C ALA A 4 -13.37 3.37 2.76
N THR A 5 -12.76 2.21 2.98
CA THR A 5 -11.29 2.08 3.05
C THR A 5 -10.67 2.26 1.66
N ILE A 6 -11.29 1.71 0.62
CA ILE A 6 -10.87 1.87 -0.77
C ILE A 6 -10.93 3.35 -1.17
N THR A 7 -12.06 4.01 -0.89
CA THR A 7 -12.24 5.45 -1.14
C THR A 7 -11.20 6.29 -0.39
N ALA A 8 -10.95 6.01 0.88
CA ALA A 8 -9.97 6.76 1.67
C ALA A 8 -8.53 6.61 1.13
N ILE A 9 -8.16 5.40 0.67
CA ILE A 9 -6.86 5.16 0.03
C ILE A 9 -6.76 5.95 -1.28
N HIS A 10 -7.82 5.91 -2.10
CA HIS A 10 -7.94 6.64 -3.36
C HIS A 10 -7.76 8.15 -3.15
N GLU A 11 -8.49 8.73 -2.19
CA GLU A 11 -8.39 10.16 -1.82
C GLU A 11 -7.11 10.52 -1.06
N LYS A 12 -6.17 9.58 -0.91
CA LYS A 12 -4.86 9.77 -0.27
C LYS A 12 -4.95 10.23 1.19
N HIS A 13 -6.01 9.86 1.91
CA HIS A 13 -6.15 10.10 3.35
C HIS A 13 -6.29 8.79 4.15
N SER A 14 -6.35 8.90 5.48
CA SER A 14 -6.57 7.77 6.40
C SER A 14 -7.76 7.97 7.35
N ARG A 15 -8.46 9.11 7.25
CA ARG A 15 -9.70 9.35 7.99
C ARG A 15 -10.73 8.24 7.74
N GLY A 16 -11.30 7.69 8.80
CA GLY A 16 -12.32 6.64 8.73
C GLY A 16 -11.79 5.23 8.43
N ILE A 17 -10.48 5.09 8.17
CA ILE A 17 -9.84 3.77 8.05
C ILE A 17 -9.67 3.20 9.47
N PRO A 18 -10.05 1.93 9.74
CA PRO A 18 -9.75 1.27 11.01
C PRO A 18 -8.25 1.37 11.34
N ALA A 19 -7.90 1.54 12.62
CA ALA A 19 -6.50 1.77 13.03
C ALA A 19 -5.54 0.69 12.48
N ASP A 20 -6.00 -0.55 12.50
CA ASP A 20 -5.32 -1.71 11.96
C ASP A 20 -5.00 -1.58 10.46
N ASP A 21 -5.96 -1.15 9.64
CA ASP A 21 -5.75 -0.96 8.21
C ASP A 21 -4.90 0.28 7.94
N ALA A 22 -5.10 1.35 8.73
CA ALA A 22 -4.34 2.60 8.61
C ALA A 22 -2.84 2.37 8.82
N GLN A 23 -2.47 1.49 9.76
CA GLN A 23 -1.06 1.14 10.00
C GLN A 23 -0.39 0.51 8.76
N ILE A 24 -1.09 -0.35 8.02
CA ILE A 24 -0.57 -0.98 6.78
C ILE A 24 -0.46 0.07 5.68
N VAL A 25 -1.49 0.92 5.53
CA VAL A 25 -1.55 1.98 4.51
C VAL A 25 -0.43 2.99 4.71
N ASP A 26 -0.20 3.44 5.95
CA ASP A 26 0.83 4.43 6.26
C ASP A 26 2.24 3.86 6.09
N PHE A 27 2.47 2.61 6.53
CA PHE A 27 3.73 1.90 6.24
C PHE A 27 4.00 1.80 4.73
N THR A 28 2.98 1.42 3.95
CA THR A 28 3.09 1.31 2.49
C THR A 28 3.43 2.66 1.86
N ARG A 29 2.74 3.73 2.29
CA ARG A 29 3.00 5.10 1.80
C ARG A 29 4.41 5.57 2.14
N ASP A 30 4.87 5.33 3.35
CA ASP A 30 6.23 5.69 3.78
C ASP A 30 7.28 4.91 2.98
N LEU A 31 7.11 3.60 2.83
CA LEU A 31 8.03 2.77 2.07
C LEU A 31 8.12 3.20 0.59
N VAL A 32 6.98 3.40 -0.08
CA VAL A 32 6.95 3.74 -1.50
C VAL A 32 7.42 5.16 -1.77
N ARG A 33 7.03 6.15 -0.93
CA ARG A 33 7.32 7.57 -1.19
C ARG A 33 8.64 8.04 -0.62
N LYS A 34 9.04 7.52 0.54
CA LYS A 34 10.25 7.95 1.26
C LYS A 34 11.39 6.94 1.14
N HIS A 35 11.13 5.75 0.58
CA HIS A 35 12.08 4.64 0.50
C HIS A 35 12.64 4.22 1.87
N ARG A 36 11.94 4.58 2.95
CA ARG A 36 12.33 4.31 4.33
C ARG A 36 11.11 4.35 5.23
N VAL A 37 11.10 3.47 6.21
CA VAL A 37 10.09 3.39 7.27
C VAL A 37 10.75 3.62 8.62
N SER A 38 10.01 4.13 9.59
CA SER A 38 10.52 4.30 10.95
C SER A 38 10.66 2.95 11.65
N ALA A 39 11.63 2.83 12.56
CA ALA A 39 11.79 1.63 13.38
C ALA A 39 10.52 1.31 14.20
N ALA A 40 9.81 2.34 14.65
CA ALA A 40 8.53 2.19 15.34
C ALA A 40 7.46 1.55 14.45
N SER A 41 7.32 2.00 13.20
CA SER A 41 6.34 1.43 12.26
C SER A 41 6.68 -0.01 11.88
N MET A 42 7.97 -0.30 11.67
CA MET A 42 8.45 -1.65 11.40
C MET A 42 8.18 -2.59 12.58
N SER A 43 8.60 -2.19 13.79
CA SER A 43 8.41 -2.99 15.00
C SER A 43 6.92 -3.26 15.29
N ALA A 44 6.06 -2.25 15.11
CA ALA A 44 4.62 -2.41 15.31
C ALA A 44 3.99 -3.42 14.34
N LEU A 45 4.46 -3.48 13.09
CA LEU A 45 3.97 -4.45 12.10
C LEU A 45 4.54 -5.86 12.35
N GLN A 46 5.83 -5.97 12.70
CA GLN A 46 6.43 -7.25 13.08
C GLN A 46 5.77 -7.85 14.33
N GLN A 47 5.45 -7.03 15.34
CA GLN A 47 4.72 -7.51 16.52
C GLN A 47 3.32 -8.03 16.19
N ARG A 48 2.66 -7.44 15.18
CA ARG A 48 1.31 -7.80 14.79
C ARG A 48 1.25 -9.04 13.89
N PHE A 49 2.18 -9.15 12.94
CA PHE A 49 2.14 -10.17 11.88
C PHE A 49 3.22 -11.24 12.01
N GLY A 50 4.25 -11.00 12.81
CA GLY A 50 5.48 -11.80 12.78
C GLY A 50 6.37 -11.47 11.58
N ASP A 51 7.58 -12.01 11.59
CA ASP A 51 8.60 -11.65 10.60
C ASP A 51 8.27 -12.15 9.19
N GLU A 52 7.70 -13.36 9.07
CA GLU A 52 7.38 -13.96 7.77
C GLU A 52 6.32 -13.14 7.01
N GLN A 53 5.18 -12.85 7.64
CA GLN A 53 4.11 -12.05 7.04
C GLN A 53 4.54 -10.59 6.82
N PHE A 54 5.43 -10.05 7.67
CA PHE A 54 6.01 -8.73 7.43
C PHE A 54 6.86 -8.70 6.16
N ILE A 55 7.65 -9.75 5.91
CA ILE A 55 8.43 -9.90 4.68
C ILE A 55 7.50 -10.06 3.47
N GLU A 56 6.45 -10.89 3.57
CA GLU A 56 5.46 -11.06 2.50
C GLU A 56 4.74 -9.75 2.15
N LEU A 57 4.33 -8.97 3.16
CA LEU A 57 3.72 -7.65 2.97
C LEU A 57 4.69 -6.72 2.21
N THR A 58 5.94 -6.66 2.65
CA THR A 58 6.97 -5.81 2.03
C THR A 58 7.24 -6.24 0.58
N GLY A 59 7.33 -7.54 0.32
CA GLY A 59 7.50 -8.11 -1.02
C GLY A 59 6.31 -7.79 -1.93
N THR A 60 5.09 -7.89 -1.40
CA THR A 60 3.86 -7.56 -2.13
C THR A 60 3.83 -6.09 -2.53
N ILE A 61 4.20 -5.18 -1.64
CA ILE A 61 4.32 -3.74 -1.94
C ILE A 61 5.34 -3.51 -3.07
N GLY A 62 6.49 -4.17 -3.00
CA GLY A 62 7.53 -4.09 -4.04
C GLY A 62 7.05 -4.60 -5.40
N TYR A 63 6.36 -5.74 -5.42
CA TYR A 63 5.82 -6.33 -6.63
C TYR A 63 4.84 -5.39 -7.36
N TYR A 64 3.87 -4.82 -6.64
CA TYR A 64 2.92 -3.87 -7.25
C TYR A 64 3.58 -2.54 -7.63
N SER A 65 4.60 -2.10 -6.89
CA SER A 65 5.38 -0.92 -7.27
C SER A 65 6.13 -1.14 -8.58
N MET A 66 6.74 -2.31 -8.77
CA MET A 66 7.38 -2.72 -10.02
C MET A 66 6.38 -2.76 -11.17
N LEU A 67 5.24 -3.41 -10.99
CA LEU A 67 4.18 -3.47 -12.01
C LEU A 67 3.70 -2.07 -12.40
N ALA A 68 3.42 -1.20 -11.43
CA ALA A 68 3.00 0.17 -11.69
C ALA A 68 4.06 0.95 -12.49
N MET A 69 5.35 0.79 -12.17
CA MET A 69 6.43 1.40 -12.96
C MET A 69 6.44 0.89 -14.41
N THR A 70 6.25 -0.41 -14.63
CA THR A 70 6.19 -0.99 -15.98
C THR A 70 4.99 -0.46 -16.77
N VAL A 71 3.79 -0.46 -16.17
CA VAL A 71 2.56 0.08 -16.80
C VAL A 71 2.75 1.54 -17.19
N ASN A 72 3.28 2.36 -16.27
CA ASN A 72 3.51 3.78 -16.49
C ASN A 72 4.57 4.02 -17.58
N ALA A 73 5.67 3.27 -17.59
CA ALA A 73 6.76 3.43 -18.57
C ALA A 73 6.35 2.98 -19.98
N CYS A 74 5.46 2.01 -20.09
CA CYS A 74 4.96 1.50 -21.36
C CYS A 74 3.69 2.20 -21.84
N GLU A 75 3.17 3.19 -21.10
CA GLU A 75 1.94 3.93 -21.41
C GLU A 75 0.76 2.99 -21.73
N LEU A 76 0.61 1.90 -20.98
CA LEU A 76 -0.42 0.90 -21.27
C LEU A 76 -1.81 1.49 -20.99
N GLU A 77 -2.70 1.41 -21.98
CA GLU A 77 -4.08 1.82 -21.82
C GLU A 77 -4.83 0.90 -20.86
N ALA A 78 -5.75 1.50 -20.09
CA ALA A 78 -6.64 0.74 -19.24
C ALA A 78 -7.54 -0.18 -20.10
N SER A 79 -7.89 -1.35 -19.56
CA SER A 79 -8.79 -2.26 -20.26
C SER A 79 -10.18 -1.61 -20.48
N PRO A 80 -10.90 -1.95 -21.55
CA PRO A 80 -12.24 -1.42 -21.79
C PRO A 80 -13.16 -1.68 -20.60
N GLY A 81 -13.73 -0.62 -20.01
CA GLY A 81 -14.59 -0.70 -18.83
C GLY A 81 -13.87 -0.66 -17.49
N ALA A 82 -12.53 -0.53 -17.48
CA ALA A 82 -11.83 -0.07 -16.29
C ALA A 82 -12.29 1.35 -15.99
N ASP A 83 -12.65 1.60 -14.73
CA ASP A 83 -12.95 2.95 -14.26
C ASP A 83 -11.71 3.82 -14.51
N PRO A 84 -11.81 4.94 -15.25
CA PRO A 84 -10.72 5.89 -15.35
C PRO A 84 -10.57 6.57 -13.98
N LEU A 85 -9.84 5.90 -13.09
CA LEU A 85 -9.47 6.38 -11.77
C LEU A 85 -8.77 7.74 -11.84
#